data_AF-A0A916WNT5-F1
#
_entry.id   AF-A0A916WNT5-F1
#
_cell.length_a   1.000
_cell.length_b   1.000
_cell.length_c   1.000
_cell.angle_alpha   90.00
_cell.angle_beta   90.00
_cell.angle_gamma   90.00
#
_symmetry.space_group_name_H-M   'P 1'
#
loop_
_entity.id
_entity.type
_entity.pdbx_description
1 polymer ?
#
loop_
_entity_poly.entity_id
_entity_poly.type
_entity_poly.pdbx_seq_one_letter_code
_entity_poly.pdbx_strand_id
1 'polypeptide(L)'
;MISAELTTGRRFAVVLQPGDDVLSSIAAVCAEHGIEQGYLPVFLGAFTRVSLIGTCSVIDDHDAPLPDSVHLEGVEGTGSGTIAFDPATGAVTPHVHVAVGVKAYSANGYAGHLLAATVHYVTEVVIEEVLSPRFIRKPDAAAHGLANLSFD
;
A
#
# COMPACT_ATOMS: atom_id res chain seq x y z
N MET A 1 7.61 -16.31 12.74
CA MET A 1 8.39 -15.05 12.67
C MET A 1 9.55 -15.30 11.73
N ILE A 2 9.74 -14.42 10.74
CA ILE A 2 10.86 -14.44 9.79
C ILE A 2 11.52 -13.06 9.82
N SER A 3 12.84 -13.02 9.67
CA SER A 3 13.63 -11.78 9.67
C SER A 3 14.82 -11.92 8.75
N ALA A 4 15.20 -10.85 8.06
CA ALA A 4 16.40 -10.79 7.24
C ALA A 4 17.04 -9.41 7.33
N GLU A 5 18.37 -9.36 7.20
CA GLU A 5 19.11 -8.10 7.04
C GLU A 5 18.91 -7.58 5.61
N LEU A 6 18.70 -6.28 5.47
CA LEU A 6 18.46 -5.65 4.17
C LEU A 6 19.73 -4.97 3.65
N THR A 7 20.05 -5.19 2.38
CA THR A 7 20.91 -4.27 1.62
C THR A 7 20.01 -3.27 0.89
N THR A 8 20.13 -1.99 1.23
CA THR A 8 19.32 -0.94 0.62
C THR A 8 19.99 -0.37 -0.63
N GLY A 9 19.16 0.10 -1.56
CA GLY A 9 19.56 0.75 -2.79
C GLY A 9 19.28 2.26 -2.75
N ARG A 10 18.70 2.76 -3.84
CA ARG A 10 18.38 4.17 -4.02
C ARG A 10 17.14 4.57 -3.21
N ARG A 11 16.99 5.88 -2.98
CA ARG A 11 15.78 6.47 -2.42
C ARG A 11 15.20 7.49 -3.39
N PHE A 12 13.89 7.40 -3.62
CA PHE A 12 13.17 8.27 -4.54
C PHE A 12 12.12 9.06 -3.77
N ALA A 13 12.11 10.38 -3.96
CA ALA A 13 11.00 11.22 -3.56
C ALA A 13 10.04 11.33 -4.76
N VAL A 14 8.79 10.96 -4.53
CA VAL A 14 7.74 10.91 -5.55
C VAL A 14 6.62 11.84 -5.11
N VAL A 15 6.19 12.71 -6.01
CA VAL A 15 5.05 13.61 -5.78
C VAL A 15 3.98 13.30 -6.81
N LEU A 16 2.95 12.60 -6.38
CA LEU A 16 1.76 12.34 -7.19
C LEU A 16 0.90 13.60 -7.27
N GLN A 17 0.34 13.85 -8.44
CA GLN A 17 -0.41 15.05 -8.79
C GLN A 17 -1.93 14.82 -8.68
N PRO A 18 -2.76 15.89 -8.64
CA PRO A 18 -4.21 15.75 -8.63
C PRO A 18 -4.73 14.85 -9.75
N GLY A 19 -5.56 13.88 -9.38
CA GLY A 19 -6.17 12.93 -10.34
C GLY A 19 -5.39 11.64 -10.56
N ASP A 20 -4.14 11.54 -10.09
CA ASP A 20 -3.36 10.30 -10.18
C ASP A 20 -4.01 9.18 -9.36
N ASP A 21 -4.01 7.97 -9.91
CA ASP A 21 -4.29 6.77 -9.14
C ASP A 21 -3.01 6.34 -8.40
N VAL A 22 -3.13 6.21 -7.08
CA VAL A 22 -1.96 6.05 -6.20
C VAL A 22 -1.19 4.77 -6.48
N LEU A 23 -1.87 3.62 -6.56
CA LEU A 23 -1.20 2.32 -6.64
C LEU A 23 -0.55 2.12 -8.01
N SER A 24 -1.26 2.45 -9.09
CA SER A 24 -0.70 2.35 -10.44
C SER A 24 0.42 3.35 -10.68
N SER A 25 0.35 4.56 -10.11
CA SER A 25 1.45 5.54 -10.22
C SER A 25 2.71 5.07 -9.49
N ILE A 26 2.59 4.48 -8.30
CA ILE A 26 3.74 3.87 -7.60
C ILE A 26 4.36 2.75 -8.44
N ALA A 27 3.54 1.86 -9.02
CA ALA A 27 4.02 0.79 -9.88
C ALA A 27 4.72 1.34 -11.14
N ALA A 28 4.19 2.41 -11.75
CA ALA A 28 4.79 3.07 -12.91
C ALA A 28 6.16 3.69 -12.59
N VAL A 29 6.29 4.38 -11.45
CA VAL A 29 7.59 4.91 -10.98
C VAL A 29 8.60 3.79 -10.76
N CYS A 30 8.16 2.67 -10.18
CA CYS A 30 9.02 1.50 -10.00
C CYS A 30 9.52 0.95 -11.34
N ALA A 31 8.63 0.84 -12.33
CA ALA A 31 8.99 0.40 -13.68
C ALA A 31 9.95 1.37 -14.37
N GLU A 32 9.71 2.69 -14.28
CA GLU A 32 10.55 3.73 -14.87
C GLU A 32 12.00 3.69 -14.34
N HIS A 33 12.16 3.45 -13.04
CA HIS A 33 13.47 3.45 -12.38
C HIS A 33 14.10 2.06 -12.21
N GLY A 34 13.42 1.01 -12.67
CA GLY A 34 13.88 -0.38 -12.52
C GLY A 34 13.95 -0.82 -11.05
N ILE A 35 12.98 -0.41 -10.23
CA ILE A 35 12.85 -0.81 -8.83
C ILE A 35 11.96 -2.05 -8.79
N GLU A 36 12.45 -3.15 -8.24
CA GLU A 36 11.67 -4.39 -8.13
C GLU A 36 11.06 -4.61 -6.73
N GLN A 37 11.65 -4.02 -5.70
CA GLN A 37 11.26 -4.28 -4.31
C GLN A 37 11.73 -3.17 -3.37
N GLY A 38 11.06 -3.04 -2.22
CA GLY A 38 11.37 -1.99 -1.28
C GLY A 38 10.23 -1.66 -0.32
N TYR A 39 10.42 -0.55 0.38
CA TYR A 39 9.46 -0.01 1.35
C TYR A 39 9.00 1.38 0.94
N LEU A 40 7.79 1.71 1.40
CA LEU A 40 7.23 3.05 1.38
C LEU A 40 7.19 3.57 2.82
N PRO A 41 8.32 4.02 3.40
CA PRO A 41 8.35 4.48 4.80
C PRO A 41 7.64 5.80 5.02
N VAL A 42 7.47 6.60 3.96
CA VAL A 42 6.74 7.87 3.98
C VAL A 42 5.70 7.81 2.87
N PHE A 43 4.44 8.00 3.26
CA PHE A 43 3.30 8.14 2.37
C PHE A 43 2.33 9.09 3.07
N LEU A 44 2.08 10.26 2.52
CA LEU A 44 1.08 11.19 3.05
C LEU A 44 0.43 12.00 1.94
N GLY A 45 -0.81 12.42 2.15
CA GLY A 45 -1.47 13.29 1.19
C GLY A 45 -2.97 13.44 1.42
N ALA A 46 -3.59 14.11 0.46
CA ALA A 46 -5.03 14.30 0.39
C ALA A 46 -5.61 13.55 -0.80
N PHE A 47 -6.78 12.94 -0.62
CA PHE A 47 -7.42 12.08 -1.61
C PHE A 47 -8.86 12.53 -1.85
N THR A 48 -9.28 12.50 -3.12
CA THR A 48 -10.67 12.75 -3.48
C THR A 48 -11.54 11.57 -3.10
N ARG A 49 -11.00 10.36 -3.22
CA ARG A 49 -11.65 9.08 -2.96
C ARG A 49 -10.63 8.03 -2.54
N VAL A 50 -10.99 7.20 -1.56
CA VAL A 50 -10.19 6.09 -1.02
C VAL A 50 -11.09 4.89 -0.80
N SER A 51 -10.62 3.70 -1.16
CA SER A 51 -11.24 2.42 -0.83
C SER A 51 -10.33 1.65 0.12
N LEU A 52 -10.86 1.26 1.29
CA LEU A 52 -10.14 0.49 2.29
C LEU A 52 -10.85 -0.85 2.55
N ILE A 53 -10.09 -1.92 2.81
CA ILE A 53 -10.69 -3.12 3.43
C ILE A 53 -11.27 -2.73 4.78
N GLY A 54 -12.55 -3.04 4.97
CA GLY A 54 -13.32 -2.66 6.14
C GLY A 54 -14.80 -2.86 5.89
N THR A 55 -15.59 -2.99 6.97
CA THR A 55 -17.04 -3.18 6.85
C THR A 55 -17.80 -2.45 7.96
N CYS A 56 -19.05 -2.09 7.67
CA CYS A 56 -20.03 -1.70 8.67
C CYS A 56 -21.01 -2.84 9.00
N SER A 57 -20.86 -3.99 8.34
CA SER A 57 -21.69 -5.18 8.53
C SER A 57 -21.20 -6.00 9.73
N VAL A 58 -22.05 -6.90 10.20
CA VAL A 58 -21.66 -7.90 11.20
C VAL A 58 -20.63 -8.85 10.59
N ILE A 59 -19.59 -9.18 11.35
CA ILE A 59 -18.55 -10.13 10.95
C ILE A 59 -18.88 -11.48 11.58
N ASP A 60 -19.09 -12.50 10.75
CA ASP A 60 -19.41 -13.86 11.20
C ASP A 60 -18.17 -14.64 11.65
N ASP A 61 -17.05 -14.46 10.95
CA ASP A 61 -15.74 -15.05 11.26
C ASP A 61 -14.68 -13.95 11.26
N HIS A 62 -14.15 -13.65 12.44
CA HIS A 62 -13.12 -12.63 12.64
C HIS A 62 -11.72 -13.08 12.25
N ASP A 63 -11.49 -14.39 12.09
CA ASP A 63 -10.20 -14.95 11.69
C ASP A 63 -10.06 -14.98 10.15
N ALA A 64 -11.19 -15.05 9.43
CA ALA A 64 -11.21 -15.05 7.98
C ALA A 64 -10.84 -13.67 7.37
N PRO A 65 -10.16 -13.63 6.20
CA PRO A 65 -9.94 -12.41 5.45
C PRO A 65 -11.27 -11.74 5.10
N LEU A 66 -11.37 -10.42 5.35
CA LEU A 66 -12.56 -9.65 5.04
C LEU A 66 -12.65 -9.35 3.53
N PRO A 67 -13.71 -9.76 2.82
CA PRO A 67 -13.88 -9.49 1.39
C PRO A 67 -14.55 -8.14 1.10
N ASP A 68 -14.91 -7.37 2.14
CA ASP A 68 -15.67 -6.13 2.05
C ASP A 68 -14.76 -4.89 2.10
N SER A 69 -15.28 -3.77 1.60
CA SER A 69 -14.58 -2.50 1.57
C SER A 69 -15.47 -1.31 1.88
N VAL A 70 -14.89 -0.30 2.49
CA VAL A 70 -15.53 1.01 2.67
C VAL A 70 -14.94 2.03 1.70
N HIS A 71 -15.80 2.95 1.26
CA HIS A 71 -15.43 4.05 0.36
C HIS A 71 -15.56 5.38 1.10
N LEU A 72 -14.48 6.15 1.08
CA LEU A 72 -14.39 7.45 1.76
C LEU A 72 -14.03 8.52 0.74
N GLU A 73 -14.62 9.70 0.87
CA GLU A 73 -14.38 10.85 -0.01
C GLU A 73 -13.81 12.02 0.76
N GLY A 74 -12.99 12.83 0.08
CA GLY A 74 -12.44 14.06 0.64
C GLY A 74 -11.66 13.83 1.94
N VAL A 75 -10.66 12.94 1.88
CA VAL A 75 -9.89 12.52 3.05
C VAL A 75 -8.44 13.01 2.99
N GLU A 76 -7.79 13.10 4.14
CA GLU A 76 -6.33 13.31 4.26
C GLU A 76 -5.75 12.28 5.21
N GLY A 77 -4.48 11.92 5.03
CA GLY A 77 -3.86 10.95 5.91
C GLY A 77 -2.42 10.60 5.59
N THR A 78 -1.99 9.53 6.24
CA THR A 78 -0.64 8.98 6.16
C THR A 78 -0.72 7.47 6.02
N GLY A 79 0.36 6.84 5.57
CA GLY A 79 0.45 5.40 5.40
C GLY A 79 1.88 4.90 5.31
N SER A 80 1.98 3.62 5.08
CA SER A 80 3.23 2.95 4.77
C SER A 80 2.95 1.65 4.03
N GLY A 81 3.99 1.09 3.41
CA GLY A 81 3.79 -0.13 2.63
C GLY A 81 5.07 -0.80 2.19
N THR A 82 4.88 -1.85 1.42
CA THR A 82 5.92 -2.60 0.74
C THR A 82 5.61 -2.66 -0.74
N ILE A 83 6.66 -2.73 -1.54
CA ILE A 83 6.56 -3.06 -2.96
C ILE A 83 7.33 -4.34 -3.21
N ALA A 84 6.79 -5.22 -4.04
CA ALA A 84 7.47 -6.44 -4.45
C ALA A 84 7.06 -6.78 -5.88
N PHE A 85 8.02 -7.21 -6.68
CA PHE A 85 7.80 -7.67 -8.04
C PHE A 85 6.99 -8.95 -8.03
N ASP A 86 5.93 -8.98 -8.83
CA ASP A 86 5.13 -10.16 -9.09
C ASP A 86 5.50 -10.73 -10.47
N PRO A 87 6.18 -11.88 -10.53
CA PRO A 87 6.54 -12.52 -11.79
C PRO A 87 5.34 -12.92 -12.65
N ALA A 88 4.15 -13.14 -12.06
CA ALA A 88 2.97 -13.55 -12.81
C ALA A 88 2.38 -12.39 -13.64
N THR A 89 2.45 -11.17 -13.11
CA THR A 89 1.98 -9.95 -13.79
C THR A 89 3.10 -9.19 -14.49
N GLY A 90 4.36 -9.48 -14.16
CA GLY A 90 5.53 -8.77 -14.71
C GLY A 90 5.64 -7.34 -14.18
N ALA A 91 4.99 -7.04 -13.05
CA ALA A 91 4.89 -5.70 -12.49
C ALA A 91 5.16 -5.71 -10.99
N VAL A 92 5.52 -4.55 -10.46
CA VAL A 92 5.59 -4.34 -9.02
C VAL A 92 4.20 -4.13 -8.45
N THR A 93 3.89 -4.87 -7.40
CA THR A 93 2.60 -4.78 -6.68
C THR A 93 2.79 -4.12 -5.33
N PRO A 94 2.30 -2.88 -5.14
CA PRO A 94 2.29 -2.23 -3.83
C PRO A 94 1.31 -2.91 -2.88
N HIS A 95 1.71 -3.03 -1.62
CA HIS A 95 0.83 -3.38 -0.51
C HIS A 95 0.95 -2.24 0.51
N VAL A 96 -0.09 -1.42 0.59
CA VAL A 96 -0.11 -0.18 1.38
C VAL A 96 -1.22 -0.25 2.41
N HIS A 97 -0.94 0.21 3.62
CA HIS A 97 -1.95 0.51 4.64
C HIS A 97 -1.93 2.00 4.92
N VAL A 98 -3.09 2.56 5.19
CA VAL A 98 -3.24 3.99 5.46
C VAL A 98 -4.11 4.22 6.69
N ALA A 99 -3.92 5.38 7.31
CA ALA A 99 -4.82 6.00 8.26
C ALA A 99 -5.25 7.36 7.71
N VAL A 100 -6.54 7.54 7.49
CA VAL A 100 -7.14 8.71 6.83
C VAL A 100 -8.29 9.27 7.65
N GLY A 101 -8.51 10.58 7.59
CA GLY A 101 -9.66 11.26 8.17
C GLY A 101 -10.45 12.03 7.12
N VAL A 102 -11.77 11.95 7.19
CA VAL A 102 -12.66 12.74 6.33
C VAL A 102 -12.63 14.19 6.80
N LYS A 103 -12.24 15.12 5.92
CA LYS A 103 -12.06 16.55 6.29
C LYS A 103 -13.31 17.16 6.94
N ALA A 104 -14.49 16.72 6.51
CA ALA A 104 -15.77 17.23 7.00
C ALA A 104 -16.19 16.65 8.37
N TYR A 105 -15.50 15.64 8.89
CA TYR A 105 -15.87 14.92 10.10
C TYR A 105 -14.81 15.05 11.20
N SER A 106 -14.28 16.26 11.39
CA SER A 106 -13.26 16.57 12.39
C SER A 106 -11.99 15.72 12.16
N ALA A 107 -11.32 15.31 13.24
CA ALA A 107 -10.12 14.46 13.21
C ALA A 107 -10.43 12.96 13.39
N ASN A 108 -11.65 12.51 13.06
CA ASN A 108 -12.00 11.09 13.14
C ASN A 108 -11.26 10.29 12.06
N GLY A 109 -10.62 9.19 12.47
CA GLY A 109 -9.76 8.38 11.61
C GLY A 109 -10.37 7.05 11.22
N TYR A 110 -10.09 6.63 9.99
CA TYR A 110 -10.30 5.31 9.43
C TYR A 110 -8.94 4.74 9.04
N ALA A 111 -8.68 3.47 9.34
CA ALA A 111 -7.42 2.82 8.99
C ALA A 111 -7.67 1.45 8.38
N GLY A 112 -6.82 1.06 7.41
CA GLY A 112 -6.94 -0.24 6.78
C GLY A 112 -6.03 -0.43 5.58
N HIS A 113 -6.15 -1.61 4.97
CA HIS A 113 -5.48 -1.96 3.72
C HIS A 113 -6.06 -1.15 2.56
N LEU A 114 -5.20 -0.47 1.81
CA LEU A 114 -5.57 0.40 0.70
C LEU A 114 -5.84 -0.42 -0.56
N LEU A 115 -7.07 -0.34 -1.07
CA LEU A 115 -7.47 -0.97 -2.34
C LEU A 115 -7.36 -0.02 -3.53
N ALA A 116 -7.67 1.26 -3.32
CA ALA A 116 -7.58 2.30 -4.35
C ALA A 116 -7.57 3.68 -3.71
N ALA A 117 -6.91 4.65 -4.34
CA ALA A 117 -6.99 6.06 -3.96
C ALA A 117 -6.72 6.96 -5.16
N THR A 118 -7.46 8.07 -5.24
CA THR A 118 -7.22 9.14 -6.23
C THR A 118 -6.75 10.40 -5.52
N VAL A 119 -5.61 10.92 -5.94
CA VAL A 119 -4.97 12.11 -5.35
C VAL A 119 -5.84 13.36 -5.54
N HIS A 120 -5.90 14.21 -4.51
CA HIS A 120 -6.61 15.49 -4.53
C HIS A 120 -5.69 16.68 -4.76
N TYR A 121 -4.67 16.87 -3.92
CA TYR A 121 -3.72 17.99 -4.04
C TYR A 121 -2.34 17.48 -4.43
N VAL A 122 -1.65 16.85 -3.49
CA VAL A 122 -0.42 16.12 -3.72
C VAL A 122 -0.42 14.92 -2.79
N THR A 123 0.24 13.85 -3.23
CA THR A 123 0.63 12.74 -2.35
C THR A 123 2.13 12.58 -2.45
N GLU A 124 2.79 12.70 -1.32
CA GLU A 124 4.23 12.60 -1.17
C GLU A 124 4.58 11.20 -0.71
N VAL A 125 5.42 10.52 -1.49
CA VAL A 125 5.85 9.15 -1.23
C VAL A 125 7.37 9.09 -1.27
N VAL A 126 7.97 8.39 -0.31
CA VAL A 126 9.37 7.97 -0.41
C VAL A 126 9.39 6.49 -0.75
N ILE A 127 10.07 6.14 -1.83
CA ILE A 127 10.39 4.74 -2.17
C ILE A 127 11.82 4.46 -1.71
N GLU A 128 11.99 3.48 -0.83
CA GLU A 128 13.29 2.97 -0.40
C GLU A 128 13.52 1.60 -1.05
N GLU A 129 14.41 1.57 -2.04
CA GLU A 129 14.75 0.36 -2.79
C GLU A 129 15.50 -0.64 -1.90
N VAL A 130 15.17 -1.92 -2.04
CA VAL A 130 15.89 -3.02 -1.40
C VAL A 130 16.57 -3.85 -2.49
N LEU A 131 17.87 -4.12 -2.34
CA LEU A 131 18.66 -4.91 -3.29
C LEU A 131 18.77 -6.38 -2.86
N SER A 132 18.74 -6.65 -1.56
CA SER A 132 18.71 -8.01 -1.01
C SER A 132 18.13 -8.02 0.41
N PRO A 133 17.55 -9.15 0.88
CA PRO A 133 17.22 -10.37 0.13
C PRO A 133 16.11 -10.13 -0.90
N ARG A 134 15.75 -11.15 -1.68
CA ARG A 134 14.63 -11.03 -2.62
C ARG A 134 13.30 -11.11 -1.87
N PHE A 135 12.43 -10.15 -2.12
CA PHE A 135 11.06 -10.12 -1.62
C PHE A 135 10.18 -11.00 -2.50
N ILE A 136 9.42 -11.89 -1.88
CA ILE A 136 8.46 -12.74 -2.58
C ILE A 136 7.17 -12.76 -1.78
N ARG A 137 6.03 -12.74 -2.47
CA ARG A 137 4.73 -12.98 -1.84
C ARG A 137 4.33 -14.44 -2.05
N LYS A 138 4.23 -15.20 -0.97
CA LYS A 138 3.87 -16.63 -1.00
C LYS A 138 2.55 -16.85 -0.24
N PRO A 139 1.57 -17.58 -0.81
CA PRO A 139 0.36 -17.97 -0.07
C PRO A 139 0.72 -18.69 1.22
N ASP A 140 0.11 -18.26 2.31
CA ASP A 140 0.36 -18.83 3.64
C ASP A 140 -0.93 -19.44 4.21
N ALA A 141 -0.91 -20.75 4.46
CA ALA A 141 -2.05 -21.47 5.03
C ALA A 141 -2.44 -20.93 6.42
N ALA A 142 -1.47 -20.46 7.21
CA ALA A 142 -1.73 -19.85 8.51
C ALA A 142 -2.37 -18.46 8.39
N ALA A 143 -2.34 -17.84 7.20
CA ALA A 143 -3.00 -16.58 6.88
C ALA A 143 -4.14 -16.78 5.87
N HIS A 144 -4.82 -17.93 5.92
CA HIS A 144 -5.97 -18.24 5.06
C HIS A 144 -5.69 -18.12 3.56
N GLY A 145 -4.45 -18.44 3.15
CA GLY A 145 -4.01 -18.40 1.76
C GLY A 145 -3.61 -17.00 1.26
N LEU A 146 -3.67 -15.97 2.11
CA LEU A 146 -3.15 -14.65 1.76
C LEU A 146 -1.65 -14.72 1.46
N ALA A 147 -1.23 -13.98 0.45
CA ALA A 147 0.16 -13.95 0.02
C ALA A 147 0.98 -13.04 0.94
N ASN A 148 1.75 -13.67 1.83
CA ASN A 148 2.59 -12.99 2.82
C ASN A 148 3.98 -12.67 2.24
N LEU A 149 4.57 -11.58 2.71
CA LEU A 149 5.95 -11.26 2.38
C LEU A 149 6.88 -12.32 2.98
N SER A 150 7.81 -12.81 2.17
CA SER A 150 8.88 -13.74 2.51
C SER A 150 10.19 -13.28 1.86
N PHE A 151 11.30 -13.85 2.32
CA PHE A 151 12.64 -13.50 1.87
C PHE A 151 13.37 -14.74 1.35
N ASP A 152 13.93 -14.63 0.15
CA ASP A 152 14.82 -15.64 -0.45
C ASP A 152 16.24 -15.08 -0.62
#